data_AF-A0A662UFX0-F1
#
_entry.id   AF-A0A662UFX0-F1
#
_cell.length_a   1.000
_cell.length_b   1.000
_cell.length_c   1.000
_cell.angle_alpha   90.00
_cell.angle_beta   90.00
_cell.angle_gamma   90.00
#
_symmetry.space_group_name_H-M   'P 1'
#
loop_
_entity.id
_entity.type
_entity.pdbx_description
1 polymer ?
#
loop_
_entity_poly.entity_id
_entity_poly.type
_entity_poly.pdbx_seq_one_letter_code
_entity_poly.pdbx_strand_id
1 'polypeptide(L)'
;MSDFDIRSIVKASEVAKKYMLGPNAALLKAVDIAIGRLDEVMTAISRSDHEFVLIDIPGQIDLFIFRDISPKLIKNLLSLPAE
;
A
#
# COMPACT_ATOMS: atom_id res chain seq x y z
N MET A 1 4.45 -11.52 -12.43
CA MET A 1 3.09 -11.14 -11.99
C MET A 1 3.15 -11.08 -10.48
N SER A 2 2.61 -10.05 -9.84
CA SER A 2 2.59 -10.00 -8.36
C SER A 2 1.38 -10.77 -7.84
N ASP A 3 1.52 -11.46 -6.72
CA ASP A 3 0.42 -12.16 -6.04
C ASP A 3 -0.61 -11.18 -5.47
N PHE A 4 -0.16 -9.96 -5.17
CA PHE A 4 -1.00 -8.86 -4.74
C PHE A 4 -0.61 -7.56 -5.43
N ASP A 5 -1.59 -6.72 -5.74
CA ASP A 5 -1.38 -5.40 -6.34
C ASP A 5 -2.26 -4.38 -5.63
N ILE A 6 -1.65 -3.34 -5.04
CA ILE A 6 -2.34 -2.27 -4.32
C ILE A 6 -3.36 -1.52 -5.20
N ARG A 7 -3.19 -1.56 -6.53
CA ARG A 7 -4.13 -0.98 -7.50
C ARG A 7 -5.51 -1.66 -7.51
N SER A 8 -5.62 -2.85 -6.91
CA SER A 8 -6.91 -3.51 -6.65
C SER A 8 -7.72 -2.81 -5.55
N ILE A 9 -7.05 -2.14 -4.60
CA ILE A 9 -7.66 -1.38 -3.51
C ILE A 9 -8.00 0.04 -3.96
N VAL A 10 -7.06 0.70 -4.64
CA VAL A 10 -7.19 2.11 -5.04
C VAL A 10 -6.33 2.44 -6.25
N LYS A 11 -6.90 3.16 -7.22
CA LYS A 11 -6.18 3.70 -8.36
C LYS A 11 -6.09 5.22 -8.28
N ALA A 12 -4.87 5.76 -8.34
CA ALA A 12 -4.64 7.20 -8.28
C ALA A 12 -5.38 7.98 -9.39
N SER A 13 -5.55 7.38 -10.56
CA SER A 13 -6.31 7.97 -11.67
C SER A 13 -7.81 8.11 -11.37
N GLU A 14 -8.41 7.15 -10.67
CA GLU A 14 -9.80 7.20 -10.23
C GLU A 14 -9.97 8.21 -9.10
N VAL A 15 -9.01 8.27 -8.18
CA VAL A 15 -8.96 9.29 -7.11
C VAL A 15 -8.85 10.70 -7.70
N ALA A 16 -7.99 10.90 -8.70
CA ALA A 16 -7.83 12.19 -9.38
C ALA A 16 -9.16 12.68 -9.96
N LYS A 17 -9.88 11.81 -10.67
CA LYS A 17 -11.19 12.13 -11.25
C LYS A 17 -12.24 12.39 -10.17
N LYS A 18 -12.34 11.51 -9.17
CA LYS A 18 -13.37 11.58 -8.11
C LYS A 18 -13.25 12.82 -7.24
N TYR A 19 -12.02 13.23 -6.93
CA TYR A 19 -11.76 14.36 -6.03
C TYR A 19 -11.30 15.62 -6.76
N MET A 20 -11.29 15.63 -8.11
CA MET A 20 -10.80 16.72 -8.95
C MET A 20 -9.39 17.20 -8.56
N LEU A 21 -8.49 16.24 -8.34
CA LEU A 21 -7.13 16.49 -7.87
C LEU A 21 -6.12 16.39 -9.02
N GLY A 22 -5.07 17.21 -8.95
CA GLY A 22 -3.88 17.03 -9.76
C GLY A 22 -3.12 15.74 -9.40
N PRO A 23 -2.18 15.28 -10.24
CA PRO A 23 -1.53 13.98 -10.09
C PRO A 23 -0.91 13.72 -8.71
N ASN A 24 -0.19 14.70 -8.16
CA ASN A 24 0.46 14.56 -6.85
C ASN A 24 -0.56 14.46 -5.71
N ALA A 25 -1.55 15.36 -5.68
CA ALA A 25 -2.58 15.35 -4.65
C ALA A 25 -3.44 14.08 -4.72
N ALA A 26 -3.74 13.60 -5.93
CA ALA A 26 -4.45 12.33 -6.13
C ALA A 26 -3.64 11.13 -5.61
N LEU A 27 -2.32 11.13 -5.82
CA LEU A 27 -1.45 10.08 -5.35
C LEU A 27 -1.31 10.09 -3.82
N LEU A 28 -1.16 11.27 -3.20
CA LEU A 28 -1.21 11.39 -1.73
C LEU A 28 -2.51 10.86 -1.15
N LYS A 29 -3.65 11.21 -1.77
CA LYS A 29 -4.97 10.77 -1.32
C LYS A 29 -5.18 9.27 -1.54
N ALA A 30 -4.64 8.71 -2.63
CA ALA A 30 -4.67 7.27 -2.88
C ALA A 30 -3.89 6.50 -1.81
N VAL A 31 -2.73 7.01 -1.39
CA VAL A 31 -1.94 6.44 -0.28
C VAL A 31 -2.74 6.45 1.03
N ASP A 32 -3.46 7.53 1.37
CA ASP A 32 -4.32 7.53 2.57
C ASP A 32 -5.39 6.45 2.53
N ILE A 33 -6.05 6.30 1.38
CA ILE A 33 -7.10 5.29 1.19
C ILE A 33 -6.50 3.88 1.34
N ALA A 34 -5.30 3.65 0.78
CA ALA A 34 -4.59 2.39 0.93
C ALA A 34 -4.23 2.09 2.40
N ILE A 35 -3.74 3.07 3.15
CA ILE A 35 -3.44 2.92 4.60
C ILE A 35 -4.71 2.51 5.36
N GLY A 36 -5.86 3.10 5.05
CA GLY A 36 -7.13 2.76 5.69
C GLY A 36 -7.63 1.34 5.39
N ARG A 37 -7.03 0.66 4.40
CA ARG A 37 -7.38 -0.71 3.98
C ARG A 37 -6.17 -1.65 4.04
N LEU A 38 -5.18 -1.32 4.89
CA LEU A 38 -3.93 -2.06 4.97
C LEU A 38 -4.15 -3.50 5.45
N ASP A 39 -5.19 -3.76 6.25
CA ASP A 39 -5.52 -5.10 6.74
C ASP A 39 -5.86 -6.08 5.60
N GLU A 40 -6.38 -5.59 4.47
CA GLU A 40 -6.63 -6.42 3.28
C GLU A 40 -5.31 -6.87 2.64
N VAL A 41 -4.31 -5.98 2.63
CA VAL A 41 -2.96 -6.30 2.16
C VAL A 41 -2.32 -7.33 3.09
N MET A 42 -2.43 -7.13 4.41
CA MET A 42 -1.87 -8.05 5.40
C MET A 42 -2.48 -9.44 5.30
N THR A 43 -3.80 -9.52 5.10
CA THR A 43 -4.52 -10.79 4.90
C THR A 43 -4.08 -11.50 3.62
N ALA A 44 -3.81 -10.76 2.55
CA ALA A 44 -3.31 -11.34 1.31
C ALA A 44 -1.89 -11.93 1.50
N ILE A 45 -1.01 -11.20 2.19
CA ILE A 45 0.35 -11.64 2.48
C ILE A 45 0.35 -12.85 3.42
N SER A 46 -0.46 -12.83 4.49
CA SER A 46 -0.50 -13.91 5.49
C SER A 46 -1.09 -15.22 4.95
N ARG A 47 -1.79 -15.20 3.81
CA ARG A 47 -2.30 -16.40 3.14
C ARG A 47 -1.28 -17.02 2.19
N SER A 48 -0.18 -16.32 1.91
CA SER A 48 0.88 -16.84 1.06
C SER A 48 1.86 -17.64 1.89
N ASP A 49 2.19 -18.85 1.43
CA ASP A 49 3.17 -19.75 2.05
C ASP A 49 4.57 -19.49 1.47
N HIS A 50 4.96 -18.21 1.41
CA HIS A 50 6.21 -17.77 0.81
C HIS A 50 7.24 -17.44 1.89
N GLU A 51 8.43 -18.04 1.78
CA GLU A 51 9.57 -17.76 2.66
C GLU A 51 10.06 -16.30 2.54
N PHE A 52 9.87 -15.69 1.37
CA PHE A 52 10.27 -14.31 1.09
C PHE A 52 9.11 -13.49 0.51
N VAL A 53 8.94 -12.29 1.04
CA VAL A 53 7.99 -11.30 0.53
C VAL A 53 8.75 -10.09 -0.02
N LEU A 54 8.65 -9.87 -1.33
CA LEU A 54 9.20 -8.68 -1.98
C LEU A 54 8.12 -7.60 -2.08
N ILE A 55 8.43 -6.42 -1.55
CA ILE A 55 7.52 -5.28 -1.55
C ILE A 55 8.07 -4.21 -2.49
N ASP A 56 7.33 -3.96 -3.57
CA ASP A 56 7.60 -2.84 -4.47
C ASP A 56 7.01 -1.55 -3.88
N ILE A 57 7.87 -0.56 -3.65
CA ILE A 57 7.48 0.73 -3.08
C ILE A 57 7.15 1.73 -4.21
N PRO A 58 6.32 2.76 -3.95
CA PRO A 58 6.06 3.79 -4.94
C PRO A 58 7.35 4.44 -5.46
N GLY A 59 7.43 4.69 -6.77
CA GLY A 59 8.62 5.31 -7.38
C GLY A 59 8.92 6.73 -6.91
N GLN A 60 7.96 7.41 -6.29
CA GLN A 60 8.19 8.66 -5.56
C GLN A 60 8.41 8.36 -4.08
N ILE A 61 9.69 8.35 -3.67
CA ILE A 61 10.11 7.96 -2.33
C ILE A 61 9.51 8.84 -1.22
N ASP A 62 9.24 10.11 -1.51
CA ASP A 62 8.65 11.06 -0.56
C ASP A 62 7.30 10.60 -0.02
N LEU A 63 6.51 9.91 -0.84
CA LEU A 63 5.22 9.37 -0.44
C LEU A 63 5.35 8.23 0.56
N PHE A 64 6.47 7.51 0.51
CA PHE A 64 6.75 6.40 1.40
C PHE A 64 7.40 6.89 2.70
N ILE A 65 8.32 7.86 2.63
CA ILE A 65 9.06 8.36 3.80
C ILE A 65 8.23 9.31 4.66
N PHE A 66 7.50 10.26 4.06
CA PHE A 66 6.83 11.33 4.81
C PHE A 66 5.40 10.98 5.26
N ARG A 67 5.03 9.70 5.18
CA ARG A 67 3.68 9.23 5.50
C ARG A 67 3.75 8.06 6.43
N ASP A 68 2.73 7.94 7.28
CA ASP A 68 2.58 6.84 8.22
C ASP A 68 2.46 5.46 7.58
N ILE A 69 2.39 5.37 6.24
CA ILE A 69 2.29 4.09 5.54
C ILE A 69 3.49 3.19 5.84
N SER A 70 4.72 3.74 5.84
CA SER A 70 5.93 2.96 6.02
C SER A 70 6.05 2.37 7.43
N PRO A 71 5.96 3.13 8.54
CA PRO A 71 6.03 2.55 9.87
C PRO A 71 4.83 1.63 10.18
N LYS A 72 3.62 1.94 9.68
CA LYS A 72 2.44 1.07 9.87
C LYS A 72 2.60 -0.25 9.13
N LEU A 73 3.05 -0.22 7.89
CA LEU A 73 3.28 -1.41 7.09
C LEU A 73 4.35 -2.29 7.73
N ILE A 74 5.51 -1.72 8.10
CA ILE A 74 6.59 -2.47 8.74
C ILE A 74 6.11 -3.09 10.06
N LYS A 75 5.41 -2.31 10.90
CA LYS A 75 4.87 -2.82 12.17
C LYS A 75 3.92 -4.00 11.96
N ASN A 76 3.02 -3.90 10.98
CA ASN A 76 2.08 -4.96 10.67
C ASN A 76 2.79 -6.22 10.13
N LEU A 77 3.78 -6.05 9.24
CA LEU A 77 4.59 -7.16 8.73
C LEU A 77 5.36 -7.87 9.84
N LEU A 78 5.98 -7.13 10.76
CA LEU A 78 6.70 -7.70 11.91
C LEU A 78 5.77 -8.36 12.93
N SER A 79 4.47 -8.04 12.90
CA SER A 79 3.46 -8.69 13.74
C SER A 79 2.87 -9.96 13.15
N LEU A 80 3.20 -10.27 11.88
CA LEU A 80 2.83 -11.56 11.31
C LEU A 80 3.59 -12.66 12.08
N PRO A 81 2.92 -13.78 12.40
CA PRO A 81 3.58 -14.88 13.06
C PRO A 81 4.73 -15.38 12.18
N ALA A 82 5.92 -15.46 12.76
CA ALA A 82 7.00 -16.23 12.17
C ALA A 82 6.67 -17.71 12.42
N GLU A 83 6.46 -18.47 11.35
CA GLU A 83 6.52 -19.93 11.42
C GLU A 83 7.97 -20.39 11.60
#